data_AF-A0A8B0SKA7-F1
#
_entry.id   AF-A0A8B0SKA7-F1
#
_cell.length_a   1.000
_cell.length_b   1.000
_cell.length_c   1.000
_cell.angle_alpha   90.00
_cell.angle_beta   90.00
_cell.angle_gamma   90.00
#
_symmetry.space_group_name_H-M   'P 1'
#
loop_
_entity.id
_entity.type
_entity.pdbx_description
1 polymer ?
#
loop_
_entity_poly.entity_id
_entity_poly.type
_entity_poly.pdbx_seq_one_letter_code
_entity_poly.pdbx_strand_id
1 'polypeptide(L)'
;MAKLERTLARQLSAAVLLGLTSIGWVLVLYLGEWVVLLHIYAGAGDAVVLRQEIVAYLLGAGAESLPSMNALNLAEARHLLDVRRLFAALETLFYGVLAVSVLLLVLQRHFAAGRMWLLTSYVGLISILLLGLLIALGGFVPLFVWLHSVVFPAGTWVFPDNSVLIQLFPLAYFLRFGVLYTAALVLIFTGLLIGNHRRSR
;
A
#
# COMPACT_ATOMS: atom_id res chain seq x y z
N MET A 1 16.78 42.24 14.30
CA MET A 1 16.24 41.52 13.12
C MET A 1 16.91 40.15 12.91
N ALA A 2 18.24 40.05 12.81
CA ALA A 2 18.95 38.77 12.58
C ALA A 2 18.64 37.59 13.56
N LYS A 3 18.37 37.86 14.85
CA LYS A 3 18.00 36.81 15.83
C LYS A 3 16.60 36.25 15.60
N LEU A 4 15.68 37.10 15.12
CA LEU A 4 14.30 36.71 14.79
C LEU A 4 14.30 35.83 13.54
N GLU A 5 15.04 36.23 12.49
CA GLU A 5 15.19 35.46 11.24
C GLU A 5 15.76 34.07 11.48
N ARG A 6 16.82 33.94 12.31
CA ARG A 6 17.40 32.64 12.66
C ARG A 6 16.44 31.74 13.43
N THR A 7 15.60 32.31 14.30
CA THR A 7 14.60 31.55 15.06
C THR A 7 13.48 31.05 14.16
N LEU A 8 12.95 31.93 13.30
CA LEU A 8 11.93 31.58 12.31
C LEU A 8 12.41 30.48 11.35
N ALA A 9 13.63 30.61 10.81
CA ALA A 9 14.21 29.61 9.93
C ALA A 9 14.33 28.24 10.62
N ARG A 10 14.78 28.19 11.88
CA ARG A 10 14.86 26.93 12.65
C ARG A 10 13.50 26.30 12.90
N GLN A 11 12.49 27.10 13.24
CA GLN A 11 11.12 26.61 13.47
C GLN A 11 10.50 26.07 12.19
N LEU A 12 10.69 26.76 11.06
CA LEU A 12 10.22 26.32 9.75
C LEU A 12 10.89 25.00 9.35
N SER A 13 12.21 24.88 9.46
CA SER A 13 12.93 23.64 9.16
C SER A 13 12.47 22.48 10.04
N ALA A 14 12.20 22.72 11.32
CA ALA A 14 11.69 21.70 12.22
C ALA A 14 10.25 21.26 11.85
N ALA A 15 9.39 22.19 11.46
CA ALA A 15 8.02 21.88 11.04
C ALA A 15 7.98 21.11 9.71
N VAL A 16 8.82 21.50 8.75
CA VAL A 16 8.97 20.78 7.47
C VAL A 16 9.48 19.36 7.71
N LEU A 17 10.53 19.21 8.52
CA LEU A 17 11.06 17.90 8.86
C LEU A 17 10.02 17.03 9.58
N LEU A 18 9.21 17.61 10.48
CA LEU A 18 8.09 16.93 11.13
C LEU A 18 7.06 16.41 10.12
N GLY A 19 6.64 17.26 9.19
CA GLY A 19 5.69 16.91 8.15
C GLY A 19 6.21 15.80 7.23
N LEU A 20 7.46 15.92 6.76
CA LEU A 20 8.09 14.92 5.90
C LEU A 20 8.23 13.57 6.58
N THR A 21 8.70 13.55 7.84
CA THR A 21 8.81 12.30 8.60
C THR A 21 7.42 11.68 8.83
N SER A 22 6.40 12.49 9.11
CA SER A 22 5.03 12.00 9.29
C SER A 22 4.47 11.38 8.01
N ILE A 23 4.60 12.07 6.87
CA ILE A 23 4.18 11.56 5.56
C ILE A 23 4.95 10.27 5.21
N GLY A 24 6.26 10.24 5.45
CA GLY A 24 7.08 9.04 5.27
C GLY A 24 6.53 7.85 6.05
N TRP A 25 6.20 8.03 7.34
CA TRP A 25 5.60 6.98 8.15
C TRP A 25 4.19 6.58 7.71
N VAL A 26 3.37 7.51 7.21
CA VAL A 26 2.09 7.14 6.58
C VAL A 26 2.35 6.20 5.40
N LEU A 27 3.26 6.56 4.50
CA LEU A 27 3.60 5.71 3.34
C LEU A 27 4.18 4.36 3.76
N VAL A 28 5.04 4.31 4.78
CA VAL A 28 5.55 3.06 5.35
C VAL A 28 4.41 2.17 5.84
N LEU A 29 3.41 2.72 6.53
CA LEU A 29 2.28 1.95 7.03
C LEU A 29 1.38 1.47 5.89
N TYR A 30 1.09 2.30 4.89
CA TYR A 30 0.32 1.90 3.72
C TYR A 30 1.03 0.78 2.93
N LEU A 31 2.30 0.97 2.58
CA LEU A 31 3.06 0.00 1.78
C LEU A 31 3.38 -1.26 2.58
N GLY A 32 3.79 -1.11 3.84
CA GLY A 32 4.13 -2.22 4.72
C GLY A 32 2.93 -3.10 5.03
N GLU A 33 1.78 -2.49 5.34
CA GLU A 33 0.54 -3.24 5.53
C GLU A 33 0.14 -3.99 4.26
N TRP A 34 0.31 -3.36 3.09
CA TRP A 34 -0.01 -4.00 1.82
C TRP A 34 0.88 -5.24 1.60
N VAL A 35 2.20 -5.11 1.80
CA VAL A 35 3.15 -6.22 1.67
C VAL A 35 2.83 -7.34 2.66
N VAL A 36 2.67 -7.01 3.94
CA VAL A 36 2.42 -8.01 5.00
C VAL A 36 1.09 -8.71 4.77
N LEU A 37 0.01 -7.95 4.57
CA LEU A 37 -1.32 -8.51 4.39
C LEU A 37 -1.39 -9.36 3.12
N LEU A 38 -0.72 -8.97 2.04
CA LEU A 38 -0.70 -9.75 0.82
C LEU A 38 -0.05 -11.13 1.01
N HIS A 39 1.06 -11.20 1.77
CA HIS A 39 1.70 -12.47 2.11
C HIS A 39 0.84 -13.32 3.05
N ILE A 40 0.16 -12.71 4.03
CA ILE A 40 -0.79 -13.43 4.90
C ILE A 40 -1.96 -13.95 4.09
N TYR A 41 -2.53 -13.12 3.22
CA TYR A 41 -3.69 -13.45 2.39
C TYR A 41 -3.35 -14.58 1.39
N ALA A 42 -2.13 -14.58 0.84
CA ALA A 42 -1.62 -15.66 0.03
C ALA A 42 -1.38 -16.96 0.82
N GLY A 43 -0.84 -16.85 2.04
CA GLY A 43 -0.52 -17.98 2.91
C GLY A 43 -1.75 -18.61 3.58
N ALA A 44 -2.87 -17.89 3.67
CA ALA A 44 -4.13 -18.38 4.24
C ALA A 44 -4.75 -19.55 3.44
N GLY A 45 -4.24 -19.82 2.23
CA GLY A 45 -4.74 -20.86 1.34
C GLY A 45 -6.02 -20.45 0.62
N ASP A 46 -6.17 -20.90 -0.62
CA ASP A 46 -7.40 -20.69 -1.41
C ASP A 46 -8.01 -22.05 -1.77
N ALA A 47 -9.34 -22.12 -1.85
CA ALA A 47 -10.02 -23.33 -2.30
C ALA A 47 -9.67 -23.67 -3.75
N VAL A 48 -9.25 -22.68 -4.54
CA VAL A 48 -8.80 -22.84 -5.92
C VAL A 48 -7.29 -22.94 -5.97
N VAL A 49 -6.77 -24.16 -6.08
CA VAL A 49 -5.33 -24.48 -6.13
C VAL A 49 -4.58 -23.64 -7.17
N LEU A 50 -5.12 -23.52 -8.39
CA LEU A 50 -4.49 -22.72 -9.46
C LEU A 50 -4.36 -21.24 -9.08
N ARG A 51 -5.32 -20.68 -8.36
CA ARG A 51 -5.25 -19.28 -7.88
C ARG A 51 -4.12 -19.14 -6.87
N GLN A 52 -4.01 -20.08 -5.94
CA GLN A 52 -2.96 -20.10 -4.93
C GLN A 52 -1.56 -20.19 -5.55
N GLU A 53 -1.38 -21.04 -6.56
CA GLU A 53 -0.13 -21.18 -7.30
C GLU A 53 0.24 -19.88 -8.05
N ILE A 54 -0.73 -19.23 -8.71
CA ILE A 54 -0.51 -17.94 -9.37
C ILE A 54 -0.10 -16.88 -8.34
N VAL A 55 -0.80 -16.78 -7.21
CA VAL A 55 -0.46 -15.80 -6.17
C VAL A 55 0.94 -16.06 -5.62
N ALA A 56 1.32 -17.32 -5.37
CA ALA A 56 2.68 -17.67 -4.94
C ALA A 56 3.74 -17.26 -5.96
N TYR A 57 3.48 -17.45 -7.26
CA TYR A 57 4.34 -16.98 -8.35
C TYR A 57 4.47 -15.45 -8.35
N LEU A 58 3.36 -14.71 -8.20
CA LEU A 58 3.35 -13.25 -8.19
C LEU A 58 4.18 -12.67 -7.04
N LEU A 59 4.21 -13.35 -5.90
CA LEU A 59 4.99 -12.96 -4.71
C LEU A 59 6.43 -13.48 -4.70
N GLY A 60 6.83 -14.25 -5.71
CA GLY A 60 8.17 -14.87 -5.74
C GLY A 60 8.38 -15.95 -4.66
N ALA A 61 7.31 -16.40 -3.99
CA ALA A 61 7.34 -17.44 -2.96
C ALA A 61 7.28 -18.87 -3.55
N GLY A 62 7.69 -19.07 -4.80
CA GLY A 62 7.50 -20.30 -5.55
C GLY A 62 8.31 -20.38 -6.85
N ALA A 63 7.78 -21.07 -7.86
CA ALA A 63 8.47 -21.34 -9.12
C ALA A 63 8.93 -20.08 -9.87
N GLU A 64 10.11 -20.14 -10.51
CA GLU A 64 10.60 -19.07 -11.40
C GLU A 64 9.67 -18.85 -12.60
N SER A 65 8.93 -19.88 -12.99
CA SER A 65 7.99 -19.89 -14.12
C SER A 65 6.53 -19.95 -13.66
N LEU A 66 5.62 -19.48 -14.52
CA LEU A 66 4.18 -19.54 -14.28
C LEU A 66 3.71 -21.00 -14.18
N PRO A 67 3.02 -21.40 -13.09
CA PRO A 67 2.76 -22.80 -12.76
C PRO A 67 1.84 -23.57 -13.74
N SER A 68 1.08 -22.90 -14.62
CA SER A 68 0.40 -23.58 -15.73
C SER A 68 0.23 -22.71 -16.99
N MET A 69 1.21 -22.79 -17.90
CA MET A 69 1.05 -22.23 -19.25
C MET A 69 -0.05 -22.94 -20.08
N ASN A 70 -0.57 -24.08 -19.62
CA ASN A 70 -1.62 -24.83 -20.32
C ASN A 70 -3.04 -24.30 -20.01
N ALA A 71 -3.23 -23.60 -18.89
CA ALA A 71 -4.54 -23.04 -18.51
C ALA A 71 -4.71 -21.58 -18.95
N LEU A 72 -3.61 -20.84 -19.05
CA LEU A 72 -3.61 -19.43 -19.43
C LEU A 72 -3.17 -19.26 -20.88
N ASN A 73 -3.82 -18.36 -21.60
CA ASN A 73 -3.34 -17.94 -22.91
C ASN A 73 -2.13 -17.00 -22.76
N LEU A 74 -1.45 -16.74 -23.89
CA LEU A 74 -0.22 -15.94 -23.92
C LEU A 74 -0.42 -14.50 -23.40
N ALA A 75 -1.59 -13.89 -23.62
CA ALA A 75 -1.88 -12.54 -23.16
C ALA A 75 -2.08 -12.50 -21.64
N GLU A 76 -2.83 -13.44 -21.07
CA GLU A 76 -3.04 -13.58 -19.63
C GLU A 76 -1.70 -13.84 -18.90
N ALA A 77 -0.87 -14.73 -19.45
CA ALA A 77 0.44 -15.05 -18.89
C ALA A 77 1.38 -13.83 -18.89
N ARG A 78 1.38 -13.03 -19.97
CA ARG A 78 2.16 -11.78 -20.05
C ARG A 78 1.68 -10.76 -19.02
N HIS A 79 0.37 -10.61 -18.84
CA HIS A 79 -0.16 -9.71 -17.83
C HIS A 79 0.23 -10.13 -16.41
N LEU A 80 0.19 -11.43 -16.08
CA LEU A 80 0.67 -11.91 -14.78
C LEU A 80 2.17 -11.66 -14.56
N LEU A 81 2.99 -11.71 -15.62
CA LEU A 81 4.40 -11.32 -15.53
C LEU A 81 4.55 -9.81 -15.21
N ASP A 82 3.72 -8.95 -15.83
CA ASP A 82 3.70 -7.52 -15.52
C ASP A 82 3.26 -7.27 -14.07
N VAL A 83 2.24 -7.99 -13.59
CA VAL A 83 1.79 -7.94 -12.19
C VAL A 83 2.89 -8.40 -11.23
N ARG A 84 3.61 -9.49 -11.54
CA ARG A 84 4.75 -9.96 -10.73
C ARG A 84 5.83 -8.88 -10.60
N ARG A 85 6.17 -8.23 -11.72
CA ARG A 85 7.15 -7.12 -11.72
C ARG A 85 6.65 -5.93 -10.90
N LEU A 86 5.37 -5.60 -10.99
CA LEU A 86 4.76 -4.55 -10.19
C LEU A 86 4.84 -4.87 -8.69
N PHE A 87 4.53 -6.12 -8.29
CA PHE A 87 4.62 -6.53 -6.88
C PHE A 87 6.05 -6.44 -6.35
N ALA A 88 7.03 -6.93 -7.10
CA ALA A 88 8.45 -6.81 -6.74
C ALA A 88 8.92 -5.34 -6.65
N ALA A 89 8.43 -4.48 -7.55
CA ALA A 89 8.72 -3.05 -7.52
C ALA A 89 8.08 -2.35 -6.30
N LEU A 90 6.86 -2.72 -5.92
CA LEU A 90 6.18 -2.20 -4.73
C LEU A 90 6.88 -2.63 -3.44
N GLU A 91 7.36 -3.87 -3.38
CA GLU A 91 8.15 -4.35 -2.24
C GLU A 91 9.50 -3.60 -2.14
N THR A 92 10.18 -3.41 -3.28
CA THR A 92 11.42 -2.61 -3.32
C THR A 92 11.16 -1.16 -2.90
N LEU A 93 10.06 -0.56 -3.38
CA LEU A 93 9.63 0.79 -3.01
C LEU A 93 9.36 0.88 -1.51
N PHE A 94 8.71 -0.12 -0.92
CA PHE A 94 8.47 -0.19 0.52
C PHE A 94 9.79 -0.09 1.30
N TYR A 95 10.78 -0.93 0.99
CA TYR A 95 12.07 -0.89 1.70
C TYR A 95 12.82 0.44 1.50
N GLY A 96 12.72 1.04 0.31
CA GLY A 96 13.27 2.37 0.04
C GLY A 96 12.61 3.48 0.88
N VAL A 97 11.28 3.50 0.91
CA VAL A 97 10.50 4.45 1.72
C VAL A 97 10.75 4.25 3.21
N LEU A 98 10.87 3.00 3.67
CA LEU A 98 11.22 2.67 5.04
C LEU A 98 12.61 3.20 5.41
N ALA A 99 13.62 2.95 4.59
CA ALA A 99 14.98 3.43 4.82
C ALA A 99 15.05 4.96 4.92
N VAL A 100 14.39 5.68 4.00
CA VAL A 100 14.31 7.14 4.02
C VAL A 100 13.56 7.64 5.26
N SER A 101 12.45 7.00 5.62
CA SER A 101 11.65 7.40 6.79
C SER A 101 12.41 7.21 8.11
N VAL A 102 13.18 6.12 8.22
CA VAL A 102 14.08 5.88 9.35
C VAL A 102 15.19 6.93 9.40
N LEU A 103 15.80 7.27 8.26
CA LEU A 103 16.79 8.35 8.19
C LEU A 103 16.21 9.69 8.64
N LEU A 104 15.03 10.06 8.15
CA LEU A 104 14.32 11.28 8.56
C LEU A 104 14.00 11.28 10.06
N LEU A 105 13.69 10.12 10.63
CA LEU A 105 13.47 9.97 12.07
C LEU A 105 14.77 10.18 12.87
N VAL A 106 15.90 9.63 12.42
CA VAL A 106 17.22 9.81 13.05
C VAL A 106 17.68 11.27 12.98
N LEU A 107 17.40 11.96 11.87
CA LEU A 107 17.74 13.38 11.71
C LEU A 107 16.92 14.30 12.61
N GLN A 108 15.74 13.87 13.08
CA GLN A 108 14.99 14.56 14.13
C GLN A 108 15.65 14.35 15.50
N ARG A 109 16.78 15.05 15.74
CA ARG A 109 17.58 14.99 16.97
C ARG A 109 16.82 15.33 18.27
N HIS A 110 15.63 15.92 18.18
CA HIS A 110 14.76 16.20 19.33
C HIS A 110 13.40 15.53 19.11
N PHE A 111 13.06 14.59 19.99
CA PHE A 111 11.83 13.82 19.97
C PHE A 111 10.59 14.71 20.10
N ALA A 112 10.11 15.24 18.97
CA ALA A 112 8.70 15.62 18.80
C ALA A 112 7.84 14.37 18.56
N ALA A 113 8.27 13.19 19.03
CA ALA A 113 7.68 11.90 18.70
C ALA A 113 6.18 11.87 18.92
N GLY A 114 5.67 12.43 20.02
CA GLY A 114 4.23 12.52 20.26
C GLY A 114 3.49 13.36 19.20
N ARG A 115 4.05 14.51 18.80
CA ARG A 115 3.46 15.36 17.75
C ARG A 115 3.54 14.69 16.38
N MET A 116 4.65 14.00 16.09
CA MET A 116 4.84 13.26 14.84
C MET A 116 3.81 12.14 14.72
N TRP A 117 3.71 11.26 15.72
CA TRP A 117 2.77 10.15 15.70
C TRP A 117 1.31 10.62 15.67
N LEU A 118 1.00 11.74 16.32
CA LEU A 118 -0.31 12.37 16.22
C LEU A 118 -0.63 12.81 14.78
N LEU A 119 0.30 13.52 14.15
CA LEU A 119 0.15 13.97 12.77
C LEU A 119 0.00 12.77 11.82
N THR A 120 0.84 11.74 11.98
CA THR A 120 0.77 10.49 11.20
C THR A 120 -0.58 9.82 11.36
N SER A 121 -1.12 9.79 12.59
CA SER A 121 -2.44 9.21 12.88
C SER A 121 -3.55 9.98 12.16
N TYR A 122 -3.55 11.31 12.24
CA TYR A 122 -4.58 12.12 11.58
C TYR A 122 -4.50 12.07 10.05
N VAL A 123 -3.30 12.22 9.48
CA VAL A 123 -3.10 12.13 8.02
C VAL A 123 -3.51 10.74 7.51
N GLY A 124 -3.13 9.69 8.23
CA GLY A 124 -3.53 8.32 7.92
C GLY A 124 -5.05 8.12 7.97
N LEU A 125 -5.71 8.49 9.07
CA LEU A 125 -7.16 8.35 9.20
C LEU A 125 -7.92 9.16 8.16
N ILE A 126 -7.56 10.42 7.92
CA ILE A 126 -8.22 11.26 6.92
C ILE A 126 -8.10 10.64 5.53
N SER A 127 -6.91 10.18 5.14
CA SER A 127 -6.71 9.57 3.83
C SER A 127 -7.54 8.28 3.65
N ILE A 128 -7.65 7.46 4.70
CA ILE A 128 -8.48 6.25 4.66
C ILE A 128 -9.96 6.60 4.60
N LEU A 129 -10.42 7.58 5.36
CA LEU A 129 -11.82 7.99 5.35
C LEU A 129 -12.23 8.53 3.98
N LEU A 130 -11.36 9.30 3.33
CA LEU A 130 -11.57 9.79 1.97
C LEU A 130 -11.61 8.63 0.96
N LEU A 131 -10.68 7.68 1.07
CA LEU A 131 -10.68 6.49 0.23
C LEU A 131 -11.95 5.63 0.44
N GLY A 132 -12.31 5.38 1.70
CA GLY A 132 -13.51 4.63 2.08
C GLY A 132 -14.79 5.30 1.58
N LEU A 133 -14.88 6.62 1.68
CA LEU A 133 -15.99 7.39 1.11
C LEU A 133 -16.06 7.24 -0.42
N LEU A 134 -14.92 7.36 -1.12
CA LEU A 134 -14.86 7.14 -2.56
C LEU A 134 -15.39 5.75 -2.94
N ILE A 135 -14.95 4.71 -2.23
CA ILE A 135 -15.40 3.33 -2.47
C ILE A 135 -16.89 3.17 -2.16
N ALA A 136 -17.38 3.74 -1.05
CA ALA A 136 -18.80 3.67 -0.65
C ALA A 136 -19.73 4.36 -1.67
N LEU A 137 -19.24 5.37 -2.38
CA LEU A 137 -19.95 6.07 -3.45
C LEU A 137 -19.85 5.34 -4.81
N GLY A 138 -19.43 4.07 -4.83
CA GLY A 138 -19.31 3.26 -6.05
C GLY A 138 -17.99 3.47 -6.82
N GLY A 139 -17.00 4.14 -6.21
CA GLY A 139 -15.73 4.48 -6.86
C GLY A 139 -14.77 3.31 -7.07
N PHE A 140 -15.08 2.09 -6.62
CA PHE A 140 -14.15 0.95 -6.73
C PHE A 140 -13.79 0.61 -8.18
N VAL A 141 -14.79 0.45 -9.07
CA VAL A 141 -14.53 0.09 -10.47
C VAL A 141 -13.77 1.21 -11.20
N PRO A 142 -14.19 2.48 -11.13
CA PRO A 142 -13.43 3.58 -11.73
C PRO A 142 -11.99 3.65 -11.21
N LEU A 143 -11.78 3.47 -9.90
CA LEU A 143 -10.45 3.47 -9.31
C LEU A 143 -9.60 2.29 -9.80
N PHE A 144 -10.19 1.09 -9.86
CA PHE A 144 -9.53 -0.11 -10.38
C PHE A 144 -9.07 0.10 -11.82
N VAL A 145 -9.96 0.58 -12.69
CA VAL A 145 -9.65 0.88 -14.09
C VAL A 145 -8.58 1.97 -14.22
N TRP A 146 -8.70 3.06 -13.45
CA TRP A 146 -7.73 4.14 -13.46
C TRP A 146 -6.33 3.65 -13.03
N LEU A 147 -6.23 2.89 -11.94
CA LEU A 147 -4.96 2.30 -11.50
C LEU A 147 -4.35 1.41 -12.58
N HIS A 148 -5.14 0.52 -13.19
CA HIS A 148 -4.64 -0.34 -14.26
C HIS A 148 -4.15 0.45 -15.47
N SER A 149 -4.84 1.53 -15.84
CA SER A 149 -4.41 2.40 -16.94
C SER A 149 -3.11 3.17 -16.67
N VAL A 150 -2.80 3.43 -15.39
CA VAL A 150 -1.57 4.12 -14.97
C VAL A 150 -0.40 3.15 -14.89
N VAL A 151 -0.63 1.93 -14.38
CA VAL A 151 0.45 0.97 -14.09
C VAL A 151 0.74 0.01 -15.24
N PHE A 152 -0.20 -0.21 -16.16
CA PHE A 152 -0.05 -1.15 -17.26
C PHE A 152 -0.24 -0.48 -18.63
N PRO A 153 0.51 -0.93 -19.66
CA PRO A 153 0.31 -0.45 -21.02
C PRO A 153 -1.12 -0.67 -21.53
N ALA A 154 -1.58 0.19 -22.45
CA ALA A 154 -2.89 0.05 -23.04
C ALA A 154 -3.04 -1.31 -23.76
N GLY A 155 -4.17 -1.99 -23.53
CA GLY A 155 -4.51 -3.25 -24.18
C GLY A 155 -3.86 -4.51 -23.58
N THR A 156 -3.08 -4.41 -22.50
CA THR A 156 -2.43 -5.58 -21.88
C THR A 156 -3.15 -6.13 -20.65
N TRP A 157 -4.19 -5.47 -20.17
CA TRP A 157 -4.86 -5.78 -18.91
C TRP A 157 -6.39 -5.91 -19.00
N VAL A 158 -6.96 -5.74 -20.21
CA VAL A 158 -8.40 -5.93 -20.46
C VAL A 158 -8.62 -7.29 -21.09
N PHE A 159 -9.43 -8.12 -20.45
CA PHE A 159 -9.71 -9.49 -20.87
C PHE A 159 -11.21 -9.75 -20.98
N PRO A 160 -11.65 -10.68 -21.85
CA PRO A 160 -13.04 -11.12 -21.90
C PRO A 160 -13.52 -11.72 -20.57
N ASP A 161 -14.81 -11.59 -20.27
CA ASP A 161 -15.42 -12.12 -19.03
C ASP A 161 -15.26 -13.64 -18.87
N ASN A 162 -15.19 -14.37 -20.00
CA ASN A 162 -14.97 -15.82 -20.01
C ASN A 162 -13.49 -16.22 -19.97
N SER A 163 -12.55 -15.28 -19.88
CA SER A 163 -11.13 -15.57 -19.74
C SER A 163 -10.84 -16.30 -18.43
N VAL A 164 -9.84 -17.18 -18.43
CA VAL A 164 -9.46 -17.95 -17.23
C VAL A 164 -8.98 -16.99 -16.15
N LEU A 165 -8.24 -15.95 -16.54
CA LEU A 165 -7.76 -14.93 -15.62
C LEU A 165 -8.90 -14.20 -14.89
N ILE A 166 -9.96 -13.78 -15.60
CA ILE A 166 -11.10 -13.08 -14.98
C ILE A 166 -11.92 -14.01 -14.10
N GLN A 167 -12.10 -15.27 -14.48
CA GLN A 167 -12.78 -16.27 -13.65
C GLN A 167 -12.00 -16.57 -12.36
N LEU A 168 -10.66 -16.61 -12.44
CA LEU A 168 -9.79 -16.81 -11.28
C LEU A 168 -9.73 -15.55 -10.41
N PHE A 169 -9.66 -14.36 -10.99
CA PHE A 169 -9.54 -13.10 -10.25
C PHE A 169 -10.71 -12.16 -10.59
N PRO A 170 -11.95 -12.50 -10.21
CA PRO A 170 -13.08 -11.63 -10.45
C PRO A 170 -12.93 -10.35 -9.64
N LEU A 171 -13.60 -9.27 -10.07
CA LEU A 171 -13.55 -7.98 -9.38
C LEU A 171 -13.81 -8.08 -7.85
N ALA A 172 -14.73 -8.97 -7.45
CA ALA A 172 -15.04 -9.23 -6.04
C ALA A 172 -13.84 -9.75 -5.22
N TYR A 173 -12.90 -10.45 -5.84
CA TYR A 173 -11.67 -10.91 -5.20
C TYR A 173 -10.81 -9.72 -4.73
N PHE A 174 -10.60 -8.74 -5.61
CA PHE A 174 -9.85 -7.53 -5.30
C PHE A 174 -10.57 -6.65 -4.29
N LEU A 175 -11.91 -6.56 -4.38
CA LEU A 175 -12.70 -5.79 -3.40
C LEU A 175 -12.58 -6.38 -1.99
N ARG A 176 -12.63 -7.71 -1.85
CA ARG A 176 -12.45 -8.38 -0.54
C ARG A 176 -11.09 -8.07 0.07
N PHE A 177 -10.02 -8.17 -0.72
CA PHE A 177 -8.68 -7.79 -0.27
C PHE A 177 -8.63 -6.29 0.11
N GLY A 178 -9.20 -5.42 -0.70
CA GLY A 178 -9.26 -3.98 -0.43
C GLY A 178 -10.00 -3.64 0.88
N VAL A 179 -11.09 -4.36 1.20
CA VAL A 179 -11.81 -4.21 2.48
C VAL A 179 -10.93 -4.62 3.66
N LEU A 180 -10.25 -5.77 3.58
CA LEU A 180 -9.35 -6.24 4.63
C LEU A 180 -8.19 -5.25 4.85
N TYR A 181 -7.57 -4.81 3.76
CA TYR A 181 -6.49 -3.83 3.77
C TYR A 181 -6.93 -2.51 4.43
N THR A 182 -8.09 -1.98 4.02
CA THR A 182 -8.64 -0.75 4.59
C THR A 182 -8.95 -0.93 6.08
N ALA A 183 -9.56 -2.04 6.48
CA ALA A 183 -9.87 -2.32 7.88
C ALA A 183 -8.61 -2.41 8.75
N ALA A 184 -7.57 -3.09 8.28
CA ALA A 184 -6.30 -3.18 8.99
C ALA A 184 -5.64 -1.81 9.18
N LEU A 185 -5.63 -0.97 8.14
CA LEU A 185 -5.13 0.40 8.24
C LEU A 185 -5.93 1.24 9.25
N VAL A 186 -7.27 1.14 9.26
CA VAL A 186 -8.10 1.83 10.27
C VAL A 186 -7.67 1.44 11.68
N LEU A 187 -7.45 0.14 11.94
CA LEU A 187 -7.00 -0.34 13.25
C LEU A 187 -5.62 0.22 13.61
N ILE A 188 -4.67 0.22 12.68
CA ILE A 188 -3.32 0.75 12.88
C ILE A 188 -3.36 2.23 13.28
N PHE A 189 -4.00 3.07 12.46
CA PHE A 189 -3.98 4.52 12.73
C PHE A 189 -4.85 4.91 13.92
N THR A 190 -5.95 4.21 14.19
CA THR A 190 -6.74 4.41 15.41
C THR A 190 -5.93 4.00 16.65
N GLY A 191 -5.19 2.89 16.57
CA GLY A 191 -4.29 2.44 17.62
C GLY A 191 -3.18 3.46 17.92
N LEU A 192 -2.58 4.04 16.87
CA LEU A 192 -1.60 5.13 17.02
C LEU A 192 -2.21 6.37 17.69
N LEU A 193 -3.42 6.75 17.28
CA LEU A 193 -4.14 7.91 17.86
C LEU A 193 -4.42 7.70 19.36
N ILE A 194 -4.97 6.54 19.72
CA ILE A 194 -5.27 6.18 21.12
C ILE A 194 -3.98 6.11 21.94
N GLY A 195 -2.94 5.46 21.40
CA GLY A 195 -1.64 5.34 22.05
C GLY A 195 -1.01 6.70 22.34
N ASN A 196 -1.15 7.66 21.40
CA ASN A 196 -0.64 9.00 21.59
C ASN A 196 -1.45 9.79 22.65
N HIS A 197 -2.78 9.66 22.66
CA HIS A 197 -3.62 10.29 23.69
C HIS A 197 -3.29 9.80 25.11
N ARG A 198 -2.98 8.52 25.28
CA ARG A 198 -2.58 7.96 26.59
C ARG A 198 -1.23 8.51 27.07
N ARG A 199 -0.29 8.81 26.17
CA ARG A 199 1.02 9.38 26.52
C ARG A 199 0.97 10.87 26.86
N SER A 200 -0.11 11.56 26.51
CA SER A 200 -0.30 12.99 26.80
C SER A 200 -1.02 13.30 28.12
N ARG A 201 -1.51 12.28 28.82
CA ARG A 201 -2.09 12.39 30.17
C ARG A 201 -1.06 11.96 31.20
#